data_AF-A0AAW0QMA0-F1
#
_entry.id   AF-A0AAW0QMA0-F1
#
_cell.length_a   1.000
_cell.length_b   1.000
_cell.length_c   1.000
_cell.angle_alpha   90.00
_cell.angle_beta   90.00
_cell.angle_gamma   90.00
#
_symmetry.space_group_name_H-M   'P 1'
#
loop_
_entity.id
_entity.type
_entity.pdbx_description
1 polymer ?
#
loop_
_entity_poly.entity_id
_entity_poly.type
_entity_poly.pdbx_seq_one_letter_code
_entity_poly.pdbx_strand_id
1 'polypeptide(L)'
;MSSEHDWRSAVSSLDRYENIQKIKAAIEASDPASQSAQKEAFSKENEAYKNSASIGDYNAICCVSPTQQQPPSSPPFHQDLGEQDEAATSPGISIGSYHGCHHVAGGVTAEVYRAQARALKVITETRDIAPHDPFREAKILASLTSKGSSSNIIPLLETFRDQEQRFVLVFPYMPLSLESLLARREPVTRAQTRRIFGDIFAALKDLHARDIVHRDIKPSAVLLESPDGPAYLSDFGTAWHPAMSVATEPADGKILDIGTGPYRAPEVLFGDKAYGPPVDMWGAGAMLAECCREPPRTLFESRAAHEDGNQLGLILSIFQTIGSPTRESWPEAAHFRTPPFEMYRAFDVREWPEILPEVESPYRDLVSSLVKYDSSRASASEALDILTTKCH
;
A
#
# COMPACT_ATOMS: atom_id res chain seq x y z
N MET A 1 32.93 3.15 -23.45
CA MET A 1 31.85 2.20 -23.81
C MET A 1 30.78 2.38 -22.75
N SER A 2 29.67 3.03 -23.10
CA SER A 2 28.65 3.50 -22.17
C SER A 2 27.89 2.32 -21.56
N SER A 3 27.68 2.38 -20.25
CA SER A 3 26.70 1.55 -19.55
C SER A 3 25.32 1.90 -20.09
N GLU A 4 24.72 1.02 -20.90
CA GLU A 4 23.30 1.08 -21.17
C GLU A 4 22.57 0.98 -19.82
N HIS A 5 21.85 2.04 -19.45
CA HIS A 5 20.90 1.98 -18.35
C HIS A 5 19.85 0.94 -18.73
N ASP A 6 19.81 -0.18 -18.00
CA ASP A 6 18.75 -1.17 -18.15
C ASP A 6 17.41 -0.51 -17.82
N TRP A 7 16.63 -0.19 -18.86
CA TRP A 7 15.35 0.53 -18.75
C TRP A 7 14.37 -0.20 -17.82
N ARG A 8 14.56 -1.51 -17.60
CA ARG A 8 13.80 -2.33 -16.67
C ARG A 8 13.87 -1.84 -15.22
N SER A 9 14.98 -1.23 -14.83
CA SER A 9 15.16 -0.62 -13.51
C SER A 9 14.40 0.70 -13.33
N ALA A 10 13.92 1.30 -14.44
CA ALA A 10 13.12 2.52 -14.44
C ALA A 10 11.60 2.24 -14.45
N VAL A 11 11.19 0.98 -14.64
CA VAL A 11 9.77 0.58 -14.58
C VAL A 11 9.46 0.06 -13.18
N SER A 12 8.62 0.78 -12.45
CA SER A 12 8.24 0.42 -11.08
C SER A 12 7.29 -0.78 -11.04
N SER A 13 7.17 -1.41 -9.88
CA SER A 13 6.21 -2.49 -9.65
C SER A 13 4.77 -2.02 -9.86
N LEU A 14 4.50 -0.75 -9.55
CA LEU A 14 3.21 -0.10 -9.79
C LEU A 14 2.95 0.08 -11.30
N ASP A 15 3.94 0.55 -12.06
CA ASP A 15 3.80 0.71 -13.52
C ASP A 15 3.51 -0.63 -14.21
N ARG A 16 4.18 -1.69 -13.76
CA ARG A 16 3.93 -3.06 -14.24
C ARG A 16 2.54 -3.54 -13.88
N TYR A 17 2.08 -3.30 -12.65
CA TYR A 17 0.72 -3.63 -12.24
C TYR A 17 -0.34 -2.89 -13.07
N GLU A 18 -0.17 -1.59 -13.29
CA GLU A 18 -1.08 -0.82 -14.15
C GLU A 18 -1.12 -1.37 -15.58
N ASN A 19 0.03 -1.77 -16.13
CA ASN A 19 0.09 -2.41 -17.45
C ASN A 19 -0.62 -3.77 -17.47
N ILE A 20 -0.47 -4.59 -16.41
CA ILE A 20 -1.22 -5.84 -16.26
C ILE A 20 -2.74 -5.55 -16.23
N GLN A 21 -3.19 -4.53 -15.50
CA GLN A 21 -4.61 -4.17 -15.46
C GLN A 21 -5.13 -3.68 -16.82
N LYS A 22 -4.35 -2.91 -17.58
CA LYS A 22 -4.71 -2.49 -18.95
C LYS A 22 -4.87 -3.71 -19.88
N ILE A 23 -3.92 -4.64 -19.85
CA ILE A 23 -3.97 -5.84 -20.68
C ILE A 23 -5.15 -6.73 -20.26
N LYS A 24 -5.41 -6.85 -18.95
CA LYS A 24 -6.56 -7.59 -18.41
C LYS A 24 -7.88 -7.01 -18.93
N ALA A 25 -8.07 -5.69 -18.81
CA ALA A 25 -9.27 -5.03 -19.30
C ALA A 25 -9.47 -5.28 -20.81
N ALA A 26 -8.40 -5.31 -21.60
CA ALA A 26 -8.46 -5.64 -23.03
C ALA A 26 -8.84 -7.11 -23.30
N ILE A 27 -8.38 -8.05 -22.46
CA ILE A 27 -8.74 -9.47 -22.55
C ILE A 27 -10.21 -9.66 -22.17
N GLU A 28 -10.67 -9.08 -21.07
CA GLU A 28 -12.06 -9.16 -20.60
C GLU A 28 -13.03 -8.48 -21.59
N ALA A 29 -12.60 -7.42 -22.27
CA ALA A 29 -13.38 -6.81 -23.35
C ALA A 29 -13.56 -7.74 -24.57
N SER A 30 -12.61 -8.67 -24.79
CA SER A 30 -12.64 -9.62 -25.91
C SER A 30 -13.31 -10.95 -25.52
N ASP A 31 -13.17 -11.37 -24.27
CA ASP A 31 -13.79 -12.56 -23.68
C ASP A 31 -14.27 -12.27 -22.24
N PRO A 32 -15.51 -11.78 -22.08
CA PRO A 32 -16.07 -11.41 -20.78
C PRO A 32 -16.25 -12.59 -19.82
N ALA A 33 -16.18 -13.83 -20.30
CA ALA A 33 -16.34 -15.04 -19.49
C ALA A 33 -14.98 -15.66 -19.09
N SER A 34 -13.87 -15.05 -19.47
CA SER A 34 -12.53 -15.58 -19.19
C SER A 34 -12.20 -15.55 -17.70
N GLN A 35 -12.17 -16.72 -17.08
CA GLN A 35 -11.68 -16.91 -15.71
C GLN A 35 -10.14 -16.84 -15.63
N SER A 36 -9.44 -16.81 -16.76
CA SER A 36 -7.98 -16.75 -16.87
C SER A 36 -7.43 -15.38 -17.27
N ALA A 37 -8.29 -14.36 -17.45
CA ALA A 37 -7.90 -13.05 -17.95
C ALA A 37 -6.76 -12.40 -17.15
N GLN A 38 -6.79 -12.53 -15.83
CA GLN A 38 -5.71 -12.05 -14.93
C GLN A 38 -4.38 -12.74 -15.24
N LYS A 39 -4.37 -14.07 -15.38
CA LYS A 39 -3.18 -14.88 -15.63
C LYS A 39 -2.60 -14.64 -17.02
N GLU A 40 -3.46 -14.45 -18.02
CA GLU A 40 -3.05 -14.15 -19.39
C GLU A 40 -2.50 -12.74 -19.54
N ALA A 41 -3.15 -11.75 -18.91
CA ALA A 41 -2.67 -10.38 -18.89
C ALA A 41 -1.29 -10.28 -18.26
N PHE A 42 -1.12 -10.99 -17.15
CA PHE A 42 0.15 -11.13 -16.48
C PHE A 42 1.22 -11.75 -17.37
N SER A 43 0.93 -12.89 -18.03
CA SER A 43 1.89 -13.54 -18.93
C SER A 43 2.34 -12.64 -20.07
N LYS A 44 1.40 -11.87 -20.65
CA LYS A 44 1.69 -10.93 -21.75
C LYS A 44 2.56 -9.77 -21.31
N GLU A 45 2.27 -9.14 -20.18
CA GLU A 45 3.11 -8.07 -19.64
C GLU A 45 4.52 -8.57 -19.36
N ASN A 46 4.63 -9.77 -18.78
CA ASN A 46 5.89 -10.33 -18.36
C ASN A 46 6.76 -10.77 -19.55
N GLU A 47 6.15 -11.25 -20.62
CA GLU A 47 6.83 -11.53 -21.88
C GLU A 47 7.33 -10.23 -22.53
N ALA A 48 6.51 -9.17 -22.51
CA ALA A 48 6.91 -7.85 -22.98
C ALA A 48 8.10 -7.30 -22.17
N TYR A 49 8.02 -7.34 -20.84
CA TYR A 49 9.07 -6.83 -19.95
C TYR A 49 10.41 -7.52 -20.18
N LYS A 50 10.37 -8.83 -20.46
CA LYS A 50 11.57 -9.63 -20.73
C LYS A 50 12.14 -9.38 -22.12
N ASN A 51 11.28 -9.42 -23.14
CA ASN A 51 11.73 -9.55 -24.52
C ASN A 51 11.87 -8.20 -25.23
N SER A 52 11.36 -7.11 -24.65
CA SER A 52 11.50 -5.77 -25.23
C SER A 52 12.94 -5.25 -25.15
N ALA A 53 13.41 -4.70 -26.26
CA ALA A 53 14.73 -4.10 -26.38
C ALA A 53 14.77 -2.70 -25.71
N SER A 54 13.63 -2.00 -25.70
CA SER A 54 13.49 -0.68 -25.11
C SER A 54 12.19 -0.51 -24.31
N ILE A 55 12.12 0.52 -23.48
CA ILE A 55 10.87 0.91 -22.78
C ILE A 55 9.75 1.27 -23.77
N GLY A 56 10.08 1.79 -24.96
CA GLY A 56 9.12 2.07 -26.02
C GLY A 56 8.47 0.80 -26.57
N ASP A 57 9.26 -0.25 -26.82
CA ASP A 57 8.74 -1.55 -27.30
C ASP A 57 7.88 -2.22 -26.22
N TYR A 58 8.30 -2.14 -24.95
CA TYR A 58 7.53 -2.62 -23.81
C TYR A 58 6.17 -1.93 -23.69
N ASN A 59 6.17 -0.59 -23.73
CA ASN A 59 4.95 0.21 -23.65
C ASN A 59 4.03 -0.07 -24.85
N ALA A 60 4.57 -0.27 -26.05
CA ALA A 60 3.78 -0.59 -27.23
C ALA A 60 3.06 -1.96 -27.12
N ILE A 61 3.68 -2.95 -26.48
CA ILE A 61 3.05 -4.26 -26.25
C ILE A 61 1.98 -4.18 -25.14
N CYS A 62 2.20 -3.34 -24.13
CA CYS A 62 1.29 -3.16 -23.01
C CYS A 62 0.11 -2.22 -23.31
N CYS A 63 0.25 -1.33 -24.30
CA CYS A 63 -0.81 -0.46 -24.80
C CYS A 63 -1.71 -1.19 -25.80
N VAL A 64 -2.67 -1.97 -25.30
CA VAL A 64 -3.77 -2.47 -26.14
C VAL A 64 -4.90 -1.44 -26.10
N SER A 65 -5.06 -0.65 -27.15
CA SER A 65 -6.10 0.39 -27.22
C SER A 65 -7.52 -0.22 -27.13
N PRO A 66 -8.36 0.18 -26.17
CA PRO A 66 -9.80 0.10 -26.35
C PRO A 66 -10.20 1.25 -27.29
N THR A 67 -10.88 0.91 -28.38
CA THR A 67 -11.61 1.89 -29.21
C THR A 67 -12.40 2.82 -28.29
N GLN A 68 -12.29 4.13 -28.52
CA GLN A 68 -12.99 5.19 -27.79
C GLN A 68 -14.42 4.78 -27.40
N GLN A 69 -14.61 4.39 -26.15
CA GLN A 69 -15.90 4.31 -25.50
C GLN A 69 -15.82 5.16 -24.24
N GLN A 70 -16.86 5.99 -24.06
CA GLN A 70 -17.08 6.76 -22.84
C GLN A 70 -16.89 5.87 -21.61
N PRO A 71 -16.43 6.42 -20.47
CA PRO A 71 -16.35 5.66 -19.23
C PRO A 71 -17.70 4.98 -19.00
N PRO A 72 -17.76 3.64 -18.84
CA PRO A 72 -18.99 3.01 -18.42
C PRO A 72 -19.38 3.65 -17.10
N SER A 73 -20.59 4.20 -17.05
CA SER A 73 -21.24 4.54 -15.79
C SER A 73 -21.07 3.35 -14.86
N SER A 74 -20.58 3.61 -13.65
CA SER A 74 -20.44 2.62 -12.59
C SER A 74 -21.65 1.68 -12.62
N PRO A 75 -21.46 0.35 -12.67
CA PRO A 75 -22.59 -0.54 -12.50
C PRO A 75 -23.25 -0.18 -11.17
N PRO A 76 -24.58 -0.18 -11.08
CA PRO A 76 -25.24 0.04 -9.80
C PRO A 76 -24.66 -0.98 -8.83
N PHE A 77 -24.05 -0.48 -7.74
CA PHE A 77 -23.74 -1.29 -6.59
C PHE A 77 -25.06 -1.93 -6.17
N HIS A 78 -25.19 -3.24 -6.40
CA HIS A 78 -26.20 -4.00 -5.71
C HIS A 78 -25.89 -3.85 -4.22
N GLN A 79 -26.83 -3.24 -3.51
CA GLN A 79 -26.86 -3.21 -2.06
C GLN A 79 -26.72 -4.64 -1.59
N ASP A 80 -25.66 -4.92 -0.86
CA ASP A 80 -25.60 -6.14 -0.09
C ASP A 80 -25.38 -5.85 1.39
N LEU A 81 -26.34 -5.11 1.93
CA LEU A 81 -26.69 -5.14 3.34
C LEU A 81 -27.81 -6.16 3.49
N GLY A 82 -27.51 -7.46 3.35
CA GLY A 82 -28.48 -8.49 3.72
C GLY A 82 -28.44 -9.85 3.02
N GLU A 83 -27.53 -10.17 2.10
CA GLU A 83 -27.51 -11.52 1.54
C GLU A 83 -26.76 -12.49 2.45
N GLN A 84 -27.59 -13.28 3.14
CA GLN A 84 -27.23 -14.65 3.42
C GLN A 84 -26.80 -15.33 2.11
N ASP A 85 -25.54 -15.77 2.06
CA ASP A 85 -25.16 -17.05 1.47
C ASP A 85 -25.23 -17.26 -0.06
N GLU A 86 -25.00 -16.23 -0.91
CA GLU A 86 -24.81 -16.50 -2.35
C GLU A 86 -23.41 -17.09 -2.68
N ALA A 87 -22.38 -16.78 -1.88
CA ALA A 87 -21.05 -17.36 -2.02
C ALA A 87 -20.99 -18.87 -1.70
N ALA A 88 -22.01 -19.43 -1.03
CA ALA A 88 -22.06 -20.86 -0.66
C ALA A 88 -22.51 -21.79 -1.79
N THR A 89 -22.88 -21.28 -2.97
CA THR A 89 -23.47 -22.11 -4.04
C THR A 89 -22.51 -22.50 -5.17
N SER A 90 -21.35 -21.84 -5.28
CA SER A 90 -20.29 -22.26 -6.21
C SER A 90 -19.36 -23.27 -5.51
N PRO A 91 -18.98 -24.39 -6.17
CA PRO A 91 -17.99 -25.29 -5.58
C PRO A 91 -16.64 -24.55 -5.52
N GLY A 92 -16.25 -24.10 -4.33
CA GLY A 92 -14.95 -23.45 -4.10
C GLY A 92 -13.77 -24.39 -4.40
N ILE A 93 -12.60 -23.82 -4.66
CA ILE A 93 -11.40 -24.60 -5.02
C ILE A 93 -10.74 -25.21 -3.78
N SER A 94 -9.84 -26.18 -3.98
CA SER A 94 -8.99 -26.72 -2.90
C SER A 94 -7.58 -26.15 -2.98
N ILE A 95 -7.04 -25.73 -1.85
CA ILE A 95 -5.68 -25.17 -1.71
C ILE A 95 -5.01 -25.87 -0.53
N GLY A 96 -4.10 -26.81 -0.80
CA GLY A 96 -3.57 -27.70 0.23
C GLY A 96 -4.69 -28.51 0.92
N SER A 97 -4.72 -28.49 2.24
CA SER A 97 -5.78 -29.12 3.06
C SER A 97 -7.06 -28.28 3.20
N TYR A 98 -7.08 -27.07 2.63
CA TYR A 98 -8.23 -26.18 2.69
C TYR A 98 -9.17 -26.44 1.51
N HIS A 99 -10.45 -26.65 1.81
CA HIS A 99 -11.50 -26.90 0.82
C HIS A 99 -12.53 -25.76 0.83
N GLY A 100 -13.25 -25.59 -0.28
CA GLY A 100 -14.25 -24.51 -0.40
C GLY A 100 -13.59 -23.14 -0.34
N CYS A 101 -12.45 -22.98 -1.01
CA CYS A 101 -11.74 -21.70 -1.08
C CYS A 101 -12.39 -20.81 -2.16
N HIS A 102 -12.82 -19.62 -1.77
CA HIS A 102 -13.41 -18.62 -2.66
C HIS A 102 -12.46 -17.45 -2.83
N HIS A 103 -12.27 -16.97 -4.05
CA HIS A 103 -11.41 -15.82 -4.32
C HIS A 103 -11.98 -14.56 -3.64
N VAL A 104 -11.12 -13.79 -2.98
CA VAL A 104 -11.47 -12.55 -2.27
C VAL A 104 -10.86 -11.35 -2.98
N ALA A 105 -9.55 -11.38 -3.25
CA ALA A 105 -8.82 -10.25 -3.80
C ALA A 105 -7.57 -10.73 -4.55
N GLY A 106 -7.18 -9.97 -5.58
CA GLY A 106 -5.93 -10.16 -6.30
C GLY A 106 -4.97 -9.00 -6.05
N GLY A 107 -3.68 -9.30 -5.94
CA GLY A 107 -2.60 -8.33 -5.86
C GLY A 107 -1.52 -8.58 -6.91
N VAL A 108 -0.43 -7.82 -6.84
CA VAL A 108 0.69 -7.94 -7.79
C VAL A 108 1.36 -9.30 -7.71
N THR A 109 1.60 -9.81 -6.50
CA THR A 109 2.41 -11.01 -6.25
C THR A 109 1.61 -12.19 -5.70
N ALA A 110 0.34 -11.98 -5.35
CA ALA A 110 -0.48 -12.96 -4.65
C ALA A 110 -1.96 -12.82 -4.95
N GLU A 111 -2.68 -13.92 -4.80
CA GLU A 111 -4.14 -13.99 -4.77
C GLU A 111 -4.59 -14.41 -3.37
N VAL A 112 -5.67 -13.82 -2.89
CA VAL A 112 -6.23 -14.09 -1.56
C VAL A 112 -7.53 -14.86 -1.71
N TYR A 113 -7.61 -15.99 -1.04
CA TYR A 113 -8.80 -16.83 -0.97
C TYR A 113 -9.33 -16.92 0.45
N ARG A 114 -10.64 -17.04 0.62
CA ARG A 114 -11.30 -17.32 1.89
C ARG A 114 -11.71 -18.78 1.95
N ALA A 115 -11.36 -19.45 3.04
CA ALA A 115 -11.90 -20.75 3.43
C ALA A 115 -12.41 -20.66 4.87
N GLN A 116 -13.72 -20.66 5.06
CA GLN A 116 -14.36 -20.46 6.37
C GLN A 116 -13.88 -19.17 7.06
N ALA A 117 -13.18 -19.30 8.20
CA ALA A 117 -12.61 -18.22 9.00
C ALA A 117 -11.11 -17.96 8.69
N ARG A 118 -10.61 -18.47 7.57
CA ARG A 118 -9.21 -18.33 7.13
C ARG A 118 -9.11 -17.58 5.82
N ALA A 119 -8.08 -16.75 5.72
CA ALA A 119 -7.61 -16.13 4.49
C ALA A 119 -6.30 -16.81 4.06
N LEU A 120 -6.22 -17.24 2.81
CA LEU A 120 -5.06 -17.88 2.21
C LEU A 120 -4.48 -16.93 1.16
N LYS A 121 -3.32 -16.33 1.46
CA LYS A 121 -2.52 -15.55 0.51
C LYS A 121 -1.65 -16.53 -0.28
N VAL A 122 -2.09 -16.88 -1.48
CA VAL A 122 -1.40 -17.76 -2.41
C VAL A 122 -0.46 -16.93 -3.26
N ILE A 123 0.84 -17.19 -3.16
CA ILE A 123 1.84 -16.50 -3.97
C ILE A 123 1.76 -17.04 -5.40
N THR A 124 1.32 -16.18 -6.32
CA THR A 124 1.07 -16.53 -7.73
C THR A 124 2.26 -16.20 -8.62
N GLU A 125 3.10 -15.25 -8.20
CA GLU A 125 4.33 -14.87 -8.90
C GLU A 125 5.55 -15.55 -8.26
N THR A 126 6.36 -16.24 -9.07
CA THR A 126 7.58 -16.92 -8.60
C THR A 126 8.87 -16.11 -8.85
N ARG A 127 8.77 -14.84 -9.26
CA ARG A 127 9.93 -13.98 -9.54
C ARG A 127 10.06 -12.85 -8.51
N ASP A 128 11.30 -12.49 -8.23
CA ASP A 128 11.68 -11.40 -7.33
C ASP A 128 11.21 -10.04 -7.87
N ILE A 129 9.96 -9.66 -7.55
CA ILE A 129 9.47 -8.29 -7.71
C ILE A 129 9.92 -7.53 -6.46
N ALA A 130 11.19 -7.14 -6.43
CA ALA A 130 11.71 -6.36 -5.32
C ALA A 130 10.92 -5.04 -5.20
N PRO A 131 10.49 -4.61 -3.99
CA PRO A 131 10.89 -5.11 -2.67
C PRO A 131 10.01 -6.24 -2.09
N HIS A 132 9.01 -6.74 -2.83
CA HIS A 132 8.11 -7.78 -2.35
C HIS A 132 8.86 -9.12 -2.18
N ASP A 133 8.79 -9.68 -0.98
CA ASP A 133 9.47 -10.91 -0.61
C ASP A 133 8.60 -11.74 0.35
N PRO A 134 7.86 -12.74 -0.17
CA PRO A 134 6.90 -13.50 0.64
C PRO A 134 7.58 -14.37 1.70
N PHE A 135 8.84 -14.77 1.50
CA PHE A 135 9.59 -15.54 2.50
C PHE A 135 10.05 -14.66 3.65
N ARG A 136 10.47 -13.43 3.35
CA ARG A 136 10.78 -12.41 4.36
C ARG A 136 9.54 -11.99 5.12
N GLU A 137 8.41 -11.79 4.44
CA GLU A 137 7.10 -11.54 5.05
C GLU A 137 6.78 -12.64 6.08
N ALA A 138 6.83 -13.91 5.68
CA ALA A 138 6.58 -15.04 6.57
C ALA A 138 7.53 -15.06 7.77
N LYS A 139 8.83 -14.79 7.55
CA LYS A 139 9.85 -14.77 8.61
C LYS A 139 9.62 -13.63 9.61
N ILE A 140 9.30 -12.44 9.13
CA ILE A 140 8.99 -11.27 9.97
C ILE A 140 7.76 -11.57 10.82
N LEU A 141 6.66 -12.01 10.19
CA LEU A 141 5.41 -12.33 10.87
C LEU A 141 5.57 -13.44 11.92
N ALA A 142 6.29 -14.52 11.59
CA ALA A 142 6.57 -15.60 12.56
C ALA A 142 7.38 -15.10 13.78
N SER A 143 8.29 -14.13 13.57
CA SER A 143 9.07 -13.52 14.66
C SER A 143 8.22 -12.61 15.57
N LEU A 144 7.12 -12.08 15.04
CA LEU A 144 6.18 -11.24 15.77
C LEU A 144 5.22 -12.08 16.63
N THR A 145 4.69 -13.18 16.08
CA THR A 145 3.79 -14.11 16.79
C THR A 145 4.45 -14.87 17.94
N SER A 146 5.74 -15.21 17.81
CA SER A 146 6.44 -16.10 18.76
C SER A 146 6.88 -15.44 20.08
N LYS A 147 6.90 -14.11 20.17
CA LYS A 147 7.49 -13.35 21.30
C LYS A 147 6.45 -12.70 22.23
N GLY A 148 5.27 -13.31 22.35
CA GLY A 148 4.10 -12.70 22.99
C GLY A 148 3.26 -11.96 21.96
N SER A 149 1.93 -12.05 22.10
CA SER A 149 0.98 -11.52 21.12
C SER A 149 1.19 -10.01 20.95
N SER A 150 1.82 -9.59 19.86
CA SER A 150 1.77 -8.18 19.45
C SER A 150 0.31 -7.86 19.16
N SER A 151 -0.26 -6.95 19.95
CA SER A 151 -1.62 -6.49 19.74
C SER A 151 -1.69 -5.79 18.38
N ASN A 152 -2.71 -6.10 17.58
CA ASN A 152 -3.03 -5.39 16.35
C ASN A 152 -2.08 -5.62 15.14
N ILE A 153 -1.31 -6.72 15.13
CA ILE A 153 -0.64 -7.23 13.92
C ILE A 153 -1.34 -8.53 13.48
N ILE A 154 -1.61 -8.70 12.19
CA ILE A 154 -2.27 -9.91 11.68
C ILE A 154 -1.41 -11.16 12.00
N PRO A 155 -1.94 -12.17 12.72
CA PRO A 155 -1.13 -13.33 13.06
C PRO A 155 -1.00 -14.26 11.86
N LEU A 156 0.24 -14.60 11.51
CA LEU A 156 0.52 -15.70 10.59
C LEU A 156 0.24 -17.03 11.31
N LEU A 157 -0.74 -17.78 10.82
CA LEU A 157 -1.18 -19.03 11.43
C LEU A 157 -0.31 -20.20 10.99
N GLU A 158 -0.05 -20.28 9.69
CA GLU A 158 0.84 -21.28 9.11
C GLU A 158 1.31 -20.85 7.71
N THR A 159 2.29 -21.59 7.20
CA THR A 159 2.75 -21.50 5.81
C THR A 159 2.91 -22.91 5.25
N PHE A 160 2.55 -23.10 3.98
CA PHE A 160 2.74 -24.39 3.31
C PHE A 160 2.97 -24.20 1.80
N ARG A 161 3.24 -25.31 1.10
CA ARG A 161 3.19 -25.35 -0.36
C ARG A 161 1.97 -26.13 -0.81
N ASP A 162 1.16 -25.55 -1.68
CA ASP A 162 -0.04 -26.20 -2.19
C ASP A 162 0.27 -27.32 -3.21
N GLN A 163 -0.77 -27.88 -3.82
CA GLN A 163 -0.64 -28.94 -4.83
C GLN A 163 0.19 -28.50 -6.05
N GLU A 164 0.18 -27.20 -6.38
CA GLU A 164 0.94 -26.59 -7.47
C GLU A 164 2.33 -26.09 -7.05
N GLN A 165 2.78 -26.43 -5.84
CA GLN A 165 4.03 -25.98 -5.23
C GLN A 165 4.10 -24.46 -5.00
N ARG A 166 2.98 -23.75 -5.03
CA ARG A 166 2.91 -22.32 -4.70
C ARG A 166 3.07 -22.14 -3.20
N PHE A 167 3.81 -21.12 -2.79
CA PHE A 167 3.94 -20.78 -1.37
C PHE A 167 2.64 -20.12 -0.90
N VAL A 168 2.12 -20.54 0.25
CA VAL A 168 0.85 -20.06 0.80
C VAL A 168 1.05 -19.61 2.23
N LEU A 169 0.56 -18.42 2.56
CA LEU A 169 0.48 -17.89 3.92
C LEU A 169 -0.97 -17.91 4.38
N VAL A 170 -1.23 -18.40 5.59
CA VAL A 170 -2.58 -18.50 6.14
C VAL A 170 -2.77 -17.54 7.31
N PHE A 171 -3.86 -16.79 7.26
CA PHE A 171 -4.24 -15.76 8.24
C PHE A 171 -5.67 -15.97 8.74
N PRO A 172 -6.08 -15.37 9.86
CA PRO A 172 -7.50 -15.17 10.14
C PRO A 172 -8.13 -14.33 9.03
N TYR A 173 -9.34 -14.71 8.60
CA TYR A 173 -10.09 -13.89 7.66
C TYR A 173 -10.69 -12.69 8.40
N MET A 174 -10.44 -11.49 7.87
CA MET A 174 -11.07 -10.25 8.33
C MET A 174 -12.11 -9.82 7.29
N PRO A 175 -13.36 -9.54 7.67
CA PRO A 175 -14.42 -9.21 6.72
C PRO A 175 -14.30 -7.83 6.09
N LEU A 176 -13.52 -6.93 6.70
CA LEU A 176 -13.42 -5.54 6.28
C LEU A 176 -11.95 -5.08 6.23
N SER A 177 -11.70 -4.08 5.40
CA SER A 177 -10.50 -3.23 5.44
C SER A 177 -10.88 -1.77 5.65
N LEU A 178 -9.95 -0.93 6.11
CA LEU A 178 -10.18 0.51 6.18
C LEU A 178 -10.45 1.08 4.79
N GLU A 179 -9.80 0.56 3.74
CA GLU A 179 -10.12 0.90 2.35
C GLU A 179 -11.59 0.66 2.01
N SER A 180 -12.12 -0.52 2.36
CA SER A 180 -13.53 -0.86 2.11
C SER A 180 -14.49 0.04 2.91
N LEU A 181 -14.08 0.52 4.08
CA LEU A 181 -14.85 1.44 4.90
C LEU A 181 -14.87 2.85 4.27
N LEU A 182 -13.72 3.35 3.84
CA LEU A 182 -13.59 4.67 3.18
C LEU A 182 -14.28 4.69 1.81
N ALA A 183 -14.30 3.57 1.09
CA ALA A 183 -14.96 3.43 -0.21
C ALA A 183 -16.48 3.64 -0.13
N ARG A 184 -17.11 3.42 1.03
CA ARG A 184 -18.55 3.70 1.25
C ARG A 184 -18.89 5.18 1.17
N ARG A 185 -17.88 6.07 1.24
CA ARG A 185 -18.03 7.55 1.27
C ARG A 185 -18.92 8.05 2.42
N GLU A 186 -19.20 7.19 3.39
CA GLU A 186 -19.83 7.55 4.66
C GLU A 186 -18.76 8.09 5.62
N PRO A 187 -19.13 9.02 6.52
CA PRO A 187 -18.21 9.50 7.54
C PRO A 187 -17.68 8.35 8.41
N VAL A 188 -16.35 8.27 8.55
CA VAL A 188 -15.74 7.44 9.60
C VAL A 188 -15.83 8.24 10.90
N THR A 189 -16.64 7.77 11.84
CA THR A 189 -16.88 8.52 13.07
C THR A 189 -15.58 8.71 13.86
N ARG A 190 -15.50 9.81 14.63
CA ARG A 190 -14.34 10.07 15.52
C ARG A 190 -14.00 8.89 16.43
N ALA A 191 -15.02 8.21 16.95
CA ALA A 191 -14.85 7.04 17.80
C ALA A 191 -14.27 5.83 17.04
N GLN A 192 -14.63 5.64 15.76
CA GLN A 192 -14.00 4.65 14.89
C GLN A 192 -12.56 5.05 14.58
N THR A 193 -12.32 6.29 14.13
CA THR A 193 -10.97 6.81 13.85
C THR A 193 -10.06 6.66 15.06
N ARG A 194 -10.51 7.04 16.27
CA ARG A 194 -9.72 6.88 17.51
C ARG A 194 -9.36 5.42 17.79
N ARG A 195 -10.30 4.49 17.64
CA ARG A 195 -10.05 3.07 17.90
C ARG A 195 -9.08 2.47 16.86
N ILE A 196 -9.37 2.69 15.58
CA ILE A 196 -8.57 2.17 14.47
C ILE A 196 -7.14 2.69 14.56
N PHE A 197 -6.94 4.00 14.74
CA PHE A 197 -5.57 4.55 14.84
C PHE A 197 -4.89 4.22 16.15
N GLY A 198 -5.63 4.00 17.25
CA GLY A 198 -5.08 3.48 18.48
C GLY A 198 -4.44 2.10 18.28
N ASP A 199 -5.17 1.21 17.61
CA ASP A 199 -4.70 -0.13 17.23
C ASP A 199 -3.51 -0.07 16.27
N ILE A 200 -3.57 0.79 15.24
CA ILE A 200 -2.48 0.93 14.26
C ILE A 200 -1.21 1.55 14.86
N PHE A 201 -1.32 2.57 15.72
CA PHE A 201 -0.14 3.11 16.40
C PHE A 201 0.44 2.12 17.42
N ALA A 202 -0.38 1.31 18.07
CA ALA A 202 0.11 0.20 18.90
C ALA A 202 0.90 -0.81 18.07
N ALA A 203 0.38 -1.22 16.90
CA ALA A 203 1.07 -2.12 15.98
C ALA A 203 2.41 -1.54 15.49
N LEU A 204 2.42 -0.28 15.04
CA LEU A 204 3.62 0.40 14.57
C LEU A 204 4.66 0.57 15.68
N LYS A 205 4.23 0.89 16.90
CA LYS A 205 5.12 0.98 18.07
C LYS A 205 5.83 -0.35 18.31
N ASP A 206 5.10 -1.46 18.25
CA ASP A 206 5.66 -2.81 18.40
C ASP A 206 6.64 -3.16 17.27
N LEU A 207 6.34 -2.79 16.02
CA LEU A 207 7.23 -3.01 14.88
C LEU A 207 8.52 -2.20 14.98
N HIS A 208 8.40 -0.90 15.24
CA HIS A 208 9.52 0.02 15.28
C HIS A 208 10.46 -0.28 16.45
N ALA A 209 9.92 -0.74 17.59
CA ALA A 209 10.73 -1.23 18.72
C ALA A 209 11.57 -2.48 18.41
N ARG A 210 11.29 -3.16 17.29
CA ARG A 210 12.00 -4.34 16.80
C ARG A 210 12.77 -4.06 15.51
N ASP A 211 13.00 -2.80 15.17
CA ASP A 211 13.69 -2.35 13.95
C ASP A 211 13.02 -2.84 12.65
N ILE A 212 11.71 -3.12 12.68
CA ILE A 212 10.93 -3.49 11.50
C ILE A 212 10.28 -2.22 10.94
N VAL A 213 10.50 -1.95 9.66
CA VAL A 213 9.80 -0.89 8.92
C VAL A 213 8.79 -1.55 7.98
N HIS A 214 7.53 -1.15 8.05
CA HIS A 214 6.46 -1.76 7.26
C HIS A 214 6.56 -1.39 5.77
N ARG A 215 6.86 -0.12 5.47
CA ARG A 215 7.10 0.47 4.14
C ARG A 215 5.89 0.56 3.20
N ASP A 216 4.73 0.07 3.59
CA ASP A 216 3.50 0.19 2.80
C ASP A 216 2.24 0.43 3.65
N ILE A 217 2.27 1.45 4.52
CA ILE A 217 1.11 1.86 5.32
C ILE A 217 0.07 2.54 4.44
N LYS A 218 -1.11 1.93 4.31
CA LYS A 218 -2.25 2.39 3.51
C LYS A 218 -3.56 1.74 3.99
N PRO A 219 -4.74 2.25 3.60
CA PRO A 219 -6.03 1.71 4.06
C PRO A 219 -6.26 0.22 3.79
N SER A 220 -5.75 -0.33 2.67
CA SER A 220 -5.91 -1.76 2.36
C SER A 220 -5.05 -2.67 3.24
N ALA A 221 -3.98 -2.13 3.84
CA ALA A 221 -3.15 -2.85 4.81
C ALA A 221 -3.79 -2.90 6.22
N VAL A 222 -4.84 -2.12 6.49
CA VAL A 222 -5.55 -2.09 7.76
C VAL A 222 -6.81 -2.96 7.66
N LEU A 223 -6.76 -4.15 8.26
CA LEU A 223 -7.87 -5.08 8.30
C LEU A 223 -8.70 -4.90 9.58
N LEU A 224 -10.00 -5.14 9.49
CA LEU A 224 -10.98 -4.89 10.53
C LEU A 224 -11.85 -6.12 10.77
N GLU A 225 -11.98 -6.54 12.03
CA GLU A 225 -12.89 -7.62 12.42
C GLU A 225 -14.36 -7.18 12.34
N SER A 226 -14.61 -5.89 12.60
CA SER A 226 -15.91 -5.24 12.46
C SER A 226 -15.72 -3.76 12.08
N PRO A 227 -16.76 -3.01 11.68
CA PRO A 227 -16.65 -1.57 11.39
C PRO A 227 -16.11 -0.73 12.57
N ASP A 228 -16.16 -1.29 13.77
CA ASP A 228 -15.77 -0.68 15.04
C ASP A 228 -14.40 -1.20 15.56
N GLY A 229 -13.76 -2.09 14.81
CA GLY A 229 -12.52 -2.78 15.18
C GLY A 229 -12.75 -4.13 15.88
N PRO A 230 -11.69 -4.71 16.48
CA PRO A 230 -10.31 -4.21 16.47
C PRO A 230 -9.70 -4.16 15.06
N ALA A 231 -8.72 -3.29 14.87
CA ALA A 231 -7.93 -3.19 13.65
C ALA A 231 -6.62 -3.98 13.75
N TYR A 232 -6.18 -4.52 12.61
CA TYR A 232 -4.94 -5.28 12.47
C TYR A 232 -4.15 -4.80 11.26
N LEU A 233 -2.86 -4.51 11.48
CA LEU A 233 -1.92 -4.22 10.41
C LEU A 233 -1.52 -5.50 9.68
N SER A 234 -1.54 -5.45 8.35
CA SER A 234 -1.31 -6.57 7.44
C SER A 234 -0.44 -6.17 6.24
N ASP A 235 -0.12 -7.14 5.39
CA ASP A 235 0.69 -6.98 4.17
C ASP A 235 2.14 -6.56 4.41
N PHE A 236 2.89 -7.47 5.01
CA PHE A 236 4.32 -7.31 5.29
C PHE A 236 5.20 -7.67 4.09
N GLY A 237 4.61 -7.77 2.89
CA GLY A 237 5.28 -8.18 1.66
C GLY A 237 6.48 -7.29 1.33
N THR A 238 6.38 -5.99 1.64
CA THR A 238 7.47 -5.03 1.45
C THR A 238 8.23 -4.74 2.74
N ALA A 239 7.97 -5.38 3.88
CA ALA A 239 8.62 -5.00 5.14
C ALA A 239 10.15 -5.19 5.11
N TRP A 240 10.87 -4.37 5.89
CA TRP A 240 12.33 -4.42 6.02
C TRP A 240 12.76 -4.60 7.47
N HIS A 241 13.78 -5.42 7.68
CA HIS A 241 14.40 -5.62 8.99
C HIS A 241 15.90 -5.83 8.83
N PRO A 242 16.77 -5.17 9.61
CA PRO A 242 18.21 -5.13 9.38
C PRO A 242 18.84 -6.52 9.27
N ALA A 243 18.49 -7.45 10.17
CA ALA A 243 19.07 -8.80 10.14
C ALA A 243 18.37 -9.78 9.17
N MET A 244 17.15 -9.48 8.71
CA MET A 244 16.38 -10.40 7.84
C MET A 244 16.49 -10.00 6.38
N SER A 245 16.77 -8.73 6.10
CA SER A 245 16.89 -8.14 4.77
C SER A 245 18.34 -8.01 4.30
N VAL A 246 19.36 -8.11 5.17
CA VAL A 246 20.77 -7.84 4.83
C VAL A 246 21.29 -8.55 3.57
N ALA A 247 20.80 -9.76 3.27
CA ALA A 247 21.24 -10.53 2.12
C ALA A 247 20.69 -10.03 0.77
N THR A 248 19.49 -9.44 0.78
CA THR A 248 18.78 -8.99 -0.44
C THR A 248 18.70 -7.48 -0.54
N GLU A 249 18.77 -6.78 0.59
CA GLU A 249 18.52 -5.35 0.71
C GLU A 249 19.25 -4.77 1.94
N PRO A 250 20.54 -4.43 1.81
CA PRO A 250 21.33 -3.86 2.91
C PRO A 250 20.86 -2.44 3.29
N ALA A 251 21.22 -1.99 4.50
CA ALA A 251 20.69 -0.76 5.10
C ALA A 251 21.03 0.53 4.34
N ASP A 252 22.15 0.56 3.63
CA ASP A 252 22.63 1.65 2.77
C ASP A 252 22.15 1.53 1.31
N GLY A 253 21.52 0.40 0.98
CA GLY A 253 21.07 0.04 -0.36
C GLY A 253 19.56 -0.14 -0.48
N LYS A 254 18.76 0.40 0.46
CA LYS A 254 17.31 0.17 0.47
C LYS A 254 16.65 0.58 -0.85
N ILE A 255 15.66 -0.21 -1.24
CA ILE A 255 14.85 -0.04 -2.44
C ILE A 255 13.92 1.14 -2.23
N LEU A 256 13.82 1.98 -3.24
CA LEU A 256 13.01 3.19 -3.19
C LEU A 256 11.58 2.94 -3.64
N ASP A 257 11.30 1.87 -4.38
CA ASP A 257 9.97 1.52 -4.87
C ASP A 257 9.08 0.89 -3.78
N ILE A 258 8.83 1.67 -2.73
CA ILE A 258 8.00 1.36 -1.58
C ILE A 258 6.91 2.43 -1.41
N GLY A 259 5.86 2.08 -0.67
CA GLY A 259 4.71 2.96 -0.43
C GLY A 259 3.80 3.09 -1.65
N THR A 260 2.50 3.17 -1.38
CA THR A 260 1.48 3.23 -2.44
C THR A 260 0.92 4.64 -2.59
N GLY A 261 1.04 5.21 -3.80
CA GLY A 261 0.38 6.46 -4.21
C GLY A 261 0.41 7.56 -3.14
N PRO A 262 -0.75 8.03 -2.65
CA PRO A 262 -0.86 9.20 -1.77
C PRO A 262 -0.27 9.01 -0.37
N TYR A 263 0.14 7.79 0.01
CA TYR A 263 0.72 7.50 1.34
C TYR A 263 2.25 7.43 1.32
N ARG A 264 2.89 7.62 0.15
CA ARG A 264 4.34 7.52 0.00
C ARG A 264 5.04 8.75 0.58
N ALA A 265 6.06 8.50 1.40
CA ALA A 265 6.81 9.53 2.10
C ALA A 265 7.76 10.31 1.16
N PRO A 266 7.98 11.62 1.38
CA PRO A 266 8.75 12.45 0.47
C PRO A 266 10.22 12.05 0.38
N GLU A 267 10.87 11.62 1.46
CA GLU A 267 12.27 11.15 1.45
C GLU A 267 12.50 10.01 0.45
N VAL A 268 11.50 9.13 0.31
CA VAL A 268 11.53 8.03 -0.67
C VAL A 268 11.41 8.57 -2.10
N LEU A 269 10.54 9.56 -2.33
CA LEU A 269 10.34 10.20 -3.63
C LEU A 269 11.58 10.95 -4.11
N PHE A 270 12.36 11.50 -3.17
CA PHE A 270 13.64 12.17 -3.46
C PHE A 270 14.86 11.23 -3.38
N GLY A 271 14.62 9.93 -3.28
CA GLY A 271 15.62 8.90 -3.45
C GLY A 271 16.58 8.70 -2.29
N ASP A 272 16.21 9.12 -1.08
CA ASP A 272 16.96 8.79 0.12
C ASP A 272 16.87 7.30 0.41
N LYS A 273 18.00 6.60 0.50
CA LYS A 273 18.06 5.17 0.84
C LYS A 273 18.29 4.93 2.34
N ALA A 274 18.58 5.98 3.09
CA ALA A 274 18.78 5.91 4.54
C ALA A 274 17.46 5.94 5.33
N TYR A 275 16.30 5.93 4.65
CA TYR A 275 15.00 5.97 5.30
C TYR A 275 14.82 4.85 6.34
N GLY A 276 13.91 5.11 7.29
CA GLY A 276 13.61 4.24 8.43
C GLY A 276 12.16 4.37 8.89
N PRO A 277 11.85 4.10 10.17
CA PRO A 277 10.49 4.14 10.73
C PRO A 277 9.63 5.38 10.40
N PRO A 278 10.18 6.61 10.25
CA PRO A 278 9.37 7.78 9.90
C PRO A 278 8.56 7.68 8.59
N VAL A 279 8.92 6.79 7.65
CA VAL A 279 8.13 6.57 6.42
C VAL A 279 6.75 5.99 6.73
N ASP A 280 6.66 5.09 7.73
CA ASP A 280 5.40 4.48 8.16
C ASP A 280 4.52 5.53 8.86
N MET A 281 5.15 6.43 9.62
CA MET A 281 4.44 7.50 10.33
C MET A 281 3.83 8.53 9.38
N TRP A 282 4.51 8.83 8.26
CA TRP A 282 3.93 9.65 7.19
C TRP A 282 2.69 9.01 6.58
N GLY A 283 2.79 7.73 6.19
CA GLY A 283 1.65 6.99 5.65
C GLY A 283 0.47 6.95 6.63
N ALA A 284 0.74 6.73 7.92
CA ALA A 284 -0.28 6.77 8.97
C ALA A 284 -0.89 8.17 9.13
N GLY A 285 -0.10 9.25 9.06
CA GLY A 285 -0.59 10.63 9.12
C GLY A 285 -1.49 10.99 7.93
N ALA A 286 -1.10 10.61 6.72
CA ALA A 286 -1.91 10.81 5.51
C ALA A 286 -3.24 10.03 5.57
N MET A 287 -3.19 8.78 6.05
CA MET A 287 -4.38 7.94 6.26
C MET A 287 -5.30 8.50 7.35
N LEU A 288 -4.75 9.05 8.44
CA LEU A 288 -5.51 9.70 9.51
C LEU A 288 -6.24 10.93 8.98
N ALA A 289 -5.53 11.76 8.22
CA ALA A 289 -6.12 12.94 7.59
C ALA A 289 -7.30 12.55 6.70
N GLU A 290 -7.19 11.48 5.91
CA GLU A 290 -8.29 11.00 5.07
C GLU A 290 -9.51 10.54 5.87
N CYS A 291 -9.30 9.79 6.96
CA CYS A 291 -10.38 9.32 7.84
C CYS A 291 -11.08 10.45 8.59
N CYS A 292 -10.40 11.57 8.83
CA CYS A 292 -10.97 12.72 9.55
C CYS A 292 -11.83 13.63 8.68
N ARG A 293 -11.90 13.40 7.36
CA ARG A 293 -12.59 14.28 6.41
C ARG A 293 -13.96 13.74 6.03
N GLU A 294 -14.88 14.65 5.76
CA GLU A 294 -16.25 14.32 5.36
C GLU A 294 -16.61 14.99 4.01
N PRO A 295 -16.86 14.22 2.93
CA PRO A 295 -16.59 12.78 2.80
C PRO A 295 -15.07 12.48 2.82
N PRO A 296 -14.67 11.23 3.12
CA PRO A 296 -13.26 10.82 3.13
C PRO A 296 -12.57 11.07 1.79
N ARG A 297 -11.41 11.73 1.86
CA ARG A 297 -10.58 12.14 0.72
C ARG A 297 -9.11 12.15 1.11
N THR A 298 -8.26 11.59 0.25
CA THR A 298 -6.80 11.54 0.44
C THR A 298 -6.23 12.94 0.69
N LEU A 299 -5.19 13.04 1.53
CA LEU A 299 -4.50 14.29 1.81
C LEU A 299 -3.68 14.78 0.60
N PHE A 300 -3.11 13.83 -0.14
CA PHE A 300 -2.33 14.07 -1.35
C PHE A 300 -2.99 13.39 -2.55
N GLU A 301 -2.89 14.00 -3.73
CA GLU A 301 -3.37 13.45 -4.99
C GLU A 301 -2.22 12.76 -5.73
N SER A 302 -2.41 11.49 -6.09
CA SER A 302 -1.56 10.76 -7.03
C SER A 302 -2.34 10.64 -8.34
N ARG A 303 -2.22 11.62 -9.24
CA ARG A 303 -2.98 11.62 -10.50
C ARG A 303 -2.42 10.57 -11.46
N ALA A 304 -3.29 9.76 -12.06
CA ALA A 304 -2.95 8.96 -13.22
C ALA A 304 -2.80 9.91 -14.43
N ALA A 305 -1.58 10.12 -14.92
CA ALA A 305 -1.35 10.75 -16.20
C ALA A 305 -0.37 9.91 -17.01
N HIS A 306 -0.77 9.64 -18.24
CA HIS A 306 -0.03 8.89 -19.25
C HIS A 306 1.42 9.38 -19.39
N GLU A 307 2.32 8.41 -19.47
CA GLU A 307 3.72 8.54 -19.91
C GLU A 307 4.64 9.27 -18.91
N ASP A 308 5.60 8.51 -18.36
CA ASP A 308 6.71 8.92 -17.48
C ASP A 308 6.39 9.35 -16.03
N GLY A 309 5.95 8.39 -15.19
CA GLY A 309 6.26 8.39 -13.75
C GLY A 309 5.34 9.18 -12.80
N ASN A 310 4.44 8.43 -12.13
CA ASN A 310 3.48 8.83 -11.07
C ASN A 310 4.07 9.62 -9.87
N GLN A 311 5.41 9.69 -9.72
CA GLN A 311 6.07 10.32 -8.57
C GLN A 311 6.06 11.85 -8.61
N LEU A 312 6.23 12.49 -9.77
CA LEU A 312 6.27 13.94 -9.86
C LEU A 312 4.91 14.57 -9.54
N GLY A 313 3.82 13.94 -9.99
CA GLY A 313 2.46 14.38 -9.67
C GLY A 313 2.22 14.38 -8.16
N LEU A 314 2.66 13.32 -7.48
CA LEU A 314 2.59 13.23 -6.02
C LEU A 314 3.48 14.27 -5.33
N ILE A 315 4.73 14.46 -5.76
CA ILE A 315 5.63 15.51 -5.23
C ILE A 315 4.96 16.88 -5.32
N LEU A 316 4.41 17.22 -6.49
CA LEU A 316 3.71 18.49 -6.70
C LEU A 316 2.46 18.61 -5.83
N SER A 317 1.72 17.51 -5.61
CA SER A 317 0.59 17.52 -4.68
C SER A 317 1.04 17.76 -3.24
N ILE A 318 2.13 17.13 -2.78
CA ILE A 318 2.67 17.36 -1.44
C ILE A 318 3.03 18.84 -1.28
N PHE A 319 3.74 19.40 -2.25
CA PHE A 319 4.18 20.80 -2.18
C PHE A 319 2.99 21.78 -2.22
N GLN A 320 1.96 21.49 -3.00
CA GLN A 320 0.72 22.28 -3.02
C GLN A 320 -0.06 22.22 -1.72
N THR A 321 0.01 21.09 -1.00
CA THR A 321 -0.74 20.87 0.24
C THR A 321 -0.02 21.49 1.43
N ILE A 322 1.26 21.17 1.66
CA ILE A 322 2.01 21.60 2.87
C ILE A 322 3.10 22.66 2.62
N GLY A 323 3.24 23.14 1.38
CA GLY A 323 4.29 24.08 0.96
C GLY A 323 5.55 23.39 0.46
N SER A 324 6.39 24.11 -0.29
CA SER A 324 7.68 23.60 -0.75
C SER A 324 8.69 23.52 0.40
N PRO A 325 9.52 22.45 0.46
CA PRO A 325 10.52 22.33 1.51
C PRO A 325 11.63 23.37 1.35
N THR A 326 12.14 23.89 2.47
CA THR A 326 13.33 24.73 2.54
C THR A 326 14.45 23.99 3.27
N ARG A 327 15.66 24.56 3.27
CA ARG A 327 16.80 23.98 4.01
C ARG A 327 16.56 23.94 5.52
N GLU A 328 15.70 24.81 6.02
CA GLU A 328 15.29 24.88 7.42
C GLU A 328 14.19 23.86 7.73
N SER A 329 13.22 23.68 6.83
CA SER A 329 12.11 22.73 7.05
C SER A 329 12.49 21.28 6.76
N TRP A 330 13.55 21.04 5.98
CA TRP A 330 14.05 19.71 5.66
C TRP A 330 15.59 19.67 5.54
N PRO A 331 16.32 19.84 6.65
CA PRO A 331 17.79 19.91 6.63
C PRO A 331 18.47 18.66 6.04
N GLU A 332 17.89 17.47 6.26
CA GLU A 332 18.43 16.19 5.79
C GLU A 332 18.48 16.15 4.25
N ALA A 333 17.52 16.77 3.56
CA ALA A 333 17.42 16.76 2.11
C ALA A 333 18.56 17.54 1.41
N ALA A 334 19.33 18.34 2.14
CA ALA A 334 20.55 18.97 1.61
C ALA A 334 21.62 17.95 1.19
N HIS A 335 21.56 16.72 1.72
CA HIS A 335 22.50 15.66 1.41
C HIS A 335 21.95 14.65 0.40
N PHE A 336 20.72 14.84 -0.08
CA PHE A 336 20.15 13.97 -1.10
C PHE A 336 20.85 14.18 -2.43
N ARG A 337 20.82 13.15 -3.28
CA ARG A 337 21.40 13.24 -4.63
C ARG A 337 20.75 14.36 -5.46
N THR A 338 19.44 14.55 -5.28
CA THR A 338 18.67 15.62 -5.92
C THR A 338 17.92 16.41 -4.85
N PRO A 339 18.54 17.47 -4.29
CA PRO A 339 17.89 18.28 -3.26
C PRO A 339 16.62 18.96 -3.78
N PRO A 340 15.52 19.00 -3.00
CA PRO A 340 14.22 19.50 -3.44
C PRO A 340 14.11 21.04 -3.45
N PHE A 341 15.18 21.78 -3.17
CA PHE A 341 15.13 23.22 -2.89
C PHE A 341 15.15 24.13 -4.14
N GLU A 342 15.61 23.60 -5.28
CA GLU A 342 15.80 24.38 -6.51
C GLU A 342 14.71 24.11 -7.55
N MET A 343 13.55 23.59 -7.12
CA MET A 343 12.43 23.37 -8.03
C MET A 343 11.83 24.70 -8.51
N TYR A 344 11.62 24.81 -9.83
CA TYR A 344 11.15 26.03 -10.51
C TYR A 344 9.83 26.60 -9.99
N ARG A 345 9.03 25.80 -9.28
CA ARG A 345 7.75 26.22 -8.69
C ARG A 345 7.79 26.00 -7.18
N ALA A 346 8.02 27.08 -6.45
CA ALA A 346 7.83 27.12 -5.01
C ALA A 346 6.34 27.33 -4.66
N PHE A 347 5.89 26.67 -3.61
CA PHE A 347 4.56 26.83 -3.03
C PHE A 347 4.70 27.35 -1.60
N ASP A 348 3.89 28.33 -1.24
CA ASP A 348 3.90 28.90 0.11
C ASP A 348 3.49 27.86 1.14
N VAL A 349 4.09 27.93 2.33
CA VAL A 349 3.70 27.09 3.47
C VAL A 349 2.27 27.43 3.85
N ARG A 350 1.45 26.40 4.00
CA ARG A 350 0.05 26.52 4.39
C ARG A 350 -0.12 26.07 5.83
N GLU A 351 -0.94 26.81 6.57
CA GLU A 351 -1.25 26.49 7.95
C GLU A 351 -2.25 25.32 8.01
N TRP A 352 -2.08 24.41 8.97
CA TRP A 352 -2.94 23.22 9.09
C TRP A 352 -4.45 23.52 9.22
N PRO A 353 -4.89 24.62 9.87
CA PRO A 353 -6.28 25.05 9.85
C PRO A 353 -6.84 25.37 8.46
N GLU A 354 -5.98 25.74 7.51
CA GLU A 354 -6.37 25.95 6.11
C GLU A 354 -6.32 24.66 5.27
N ILE A 355 -5.46 23.72 5.65
CA ILE A 355 -5.33 22.42 4.98
C ILE A 355 -6.49 21.50 5.35
N LEU A 356 -6.86 21.46 6.63
CA LEU A 356 -7.91 20.61 7.19
C LEU A 356 -8.93 21.44 8.01
N PRO A 357 -9.64 22.40 7.40
CA PRO A 357 -10.56 23.31 8.10
C PRO A 357 -11.70 22.58 8.83
N GLU A 358 -12.14 21.44 8.30
CA GLU A 358 -13.20 20.60 8.85
C GLU A 358 -12.77 19.72 10.03
N VAL A 359 -11.45 19.52 10.22
CA VAL A 359 -10.92 18.60 11.23
C VAL A 359 -10.67 19.32 12.56
N GLU A 360 -11.10 18.72 13.67
CA GLU A 360 -10.90 19.29 15.02
C GLU A 360 -9.42 19.43 15.39
N SER A 361 -9.10 20.44 16.21
CA SER A 361 -7.70 20.78 16.56
C SER A 361 -6.88 19.58 17.04
N PRO A 362 -7.34 18.70 17.95
CA PRO A 362 -6.50 17.60 18.43
C PRO A 362 -6.09 16.62 17.32
N TYR A 363 -7.01 16.30 16.40
CA TYR A 363 -6.72 15.43 15.26
C TYR A 363 -5.84 16.13 14.23
N ARG A 364 -6.09 17.42 13.98
CA ARG A 364 -5.28 18.25 13.08
C ARG A 364 -3.84 18.38 13.59
N ASP A 365 -3.66 18.58 14.89
CA ASP A 365 -2.35 18.66 15.54
C ASP A 365 -1.63 17.32 15.45
N LEU A 366 -2.32 16.20 15.67
CA LEU A 366 -1.77 14.86 15.48
C LEU A 366 -1.32 14.63 14.03
N VAL A 367 -2.16 14.95 13.03
CA VAL A 367 -1.78 14.88 11.62
C VAL A 367 -0.53 15.74 11.33
N SER A 368 -0.50 16.98 11.83
CA SER A 368 0.64 17.89 11.65
C SER A 368 1.94 17.38 12.27
N SER A 369 1.83 16.59 13.35
CA SER A 369 2.99 15.98 13.99
C SER A 369 3.56 14.81 13.20
N LEU A 370 2.74 14.15 12.37
CA LEU A 370 3.08 12.97 11.58
C LEU A 370 3.50 13.33 10.15
N VAL A 371 2.90 14.37 9.56
CA VAL A 371 3.11 14.78 8.17
C VAL A 371 4.07 15.97 8.14
N LYS A 372 5.37 15.69 8.27
CA LYS A 372 6.48 16.65 8.19
C LYS A 372 7.52 16.20 7.19
N TYR A 373 8.28 17.14 6.62
CA TYR A 373 9.35 16.79 5.70
C TYR A 373 10.53 16.08 6.39
N ASP A 374 11.00 16.64 7.49
CA ASP A 374 12.14 16.12 8.24
C ASP A 374 11.81 14.84 9.01
N SER A 375 12.85 14.25 9.60
CA SER A 375 12.73 13.05 10.41
C SER A 375 12.15 13.30 11.82
N SER A 376 11.77 14.54 12.16
CA SER A 376 11.20 14.93 13.47
C SER A 376 9.70 14.59 13.61
N ARG A 377 9.18 13.71 12.74
CA ARG A 377 7.82 13.18 12.82
C ARG A 377 7.63 12.48 14.17
N ALA A 378 6.44 12.62 14.74
CA ALA A 378 6.08 11.91 15.96
C ALA A 378 6.25 10.40 15.76
N SER A 379 6.91 9.74 16.70
CA SER A 379 7.01 8.29 16.77
C SER A 379 5.64 7.66 17.03
N ALA A 380 5.49 6.36 16.75
CA ALA A 380 4.25 5.64 17.04
C ALA A 380 3.83 5.72 18.52
N SER A 381 4.80 5.76 19.44
CA SER A 381 4.51 5.91 20.87
C SER A 381 3.98 7.30 21.21
N GLU A 382 4.54 8.36 20.63
CA GLU A 382 4.06 9.75 20.85
C GLU A 382 2.70 9.96 20.20
N ALA A 383 2.49 9.43 18.99
CA ALA A 383 1.22 9.49 18.28
C ALA A 383 0.10 8.81 19.07
N LEU A 384 0.37 7.64 19.65
CA LEU A 384 -0.57 6.92 20.51
C LEU A 384 -0.90 7.71 21.79
N ASP A 385 0.09 8.34 22.42
CA ASP A 385 -0.12 9.19 23.60
C ASP A 385 -0.99 10.41 23.26
N ILE A 386 -0.68 11.13 22.17
CA ILE A 386 -1.48 12.26 21.69
C ILE A 386 -2.92 11.83 21.40
N LEU A 387 -3.11 10.73 20.69
CA LEU A 387 -4.44 10.24 20.32
C LEU A 387 -5.28 9.87 21.55
N THR A 388 -4.67 9.23 22.55
CA THR A 388 -5.40 8.77 23.73
C THR A 388 -5.72 9.90 24.71
N THR A 389 -4.82 10.89 24.83
CA THR A 389 -4.91 11.98 25.82
C THR A 389 -5.60 13.24 25.29
N LYS A 390 -5.55 13.53 23.99
CA LYS A 390 -6.04 14.80 23.42
C LYS A 390 -7.24 14.65 22.49
N CYS A 391 -7.38 13.52 21.80
CA CYS A 391 -8.48 13.31 20.84
C CYS A 391 -9.65 12.59 21.51
N HIS A 392 -10.69 13.31 21.97
CA HIS A 392 -11.83 12.74 22.70
C HIS A 392 -13.07 12.51 21.83
#